data_AF-M7C4F5-F1
#
_entry.id   AF-M7C4F5-F1
#
_cell.length_a   1.000
_cell.length_b   1.000
_cell.length_c   1.000
_cell.angle_alpha   90.00
_cell.angle_beta   90.00
_cell.angle_gamma   90.00
#
_symmetry.space_group_name_H-M   'P 1'
#
loop_
_entity.id
_entity.type
_entity.pdbx_description
1 polymer ?
#
loop_
_entity_poly.entity_id
_entity_poly.type
_entity_poly.pdbx_seq_one_letter_code
_entity_poly.pdbx_strand_id
1 'polypeptide(L)'
;MDAATHGNSNFLAINALYYEEGKDKAVVKTLDIIDTEGHHNCLYVKSQVKAILEKFGIREMQVLSICIDNAANMTCAVKNFSDDNETISTSENRDVDRTEAILPDEGTKGMDEIELNMDAAAQ
;
A
#
# COMPACT_ATOMS: atom_id res chain seq x y z
N MET A 1 -3.68 -14.68 -8.55
CA MET A 1 -3.93 -15.76 -7.57
C MET A 1 -5.33 -16.20 -7.81
N ASP A 2 -5.49 -17.50 -8.05
CA ASP A 2 -6.75 -18.06 -8.52
C ASP A 2 -7.21 -19.14 -7.55
N ALA A 3 -8.52 -19.19 -7.32
CA ALA A 3 -9.15 -20.23 -6.52
C ALA A 3 -10.14 -21.03 -7.37
N ALA A 4 -10.15 -22.34 -7.20
CA ALA A 4 -11.08 -23.23 -7.90
C ALA A 4 -11.59 -24.33 -6.98
N THR A 5 -12.85 -24.71 -7.13
CA THR A 5 -13.46 -25.81 -6.36
C THR A 5 -13.71 -26.99 -7.30
N HIS A 6 -13.32 -28.19 -6.87
CA HIS A 6 -13.65 -29.44 -7.57
C HIS A 6 -14.11 -30.48 -6.55
N GLY A 7 -15.39 -30.86 -6.63
CA GLY A 7 -16.02 -31.73 -5.64
C GLY A 7 -15.96 -31.09 -4.25
N ASN A 8 -15.30 -31.77 -3.31
CA ASN A 8 -15.12 -31.30 -1.92
C ASN A 8 -13.76 -30.62 -1.67
N SER A 9 -12.88 -30.55 -2.68
CA SER A 9 -11.59 -29.89 -2.57
C SER A 9 -11.65 -28.47 -3.12
N ASN A 10 -10.92 -27.58 -2.46
CA ASN A 10 -10.73 -26.21 -2.91
C ASN A 10 -9.24 -26.02 -3.17
N PHE A 11 -8.89 -25.50 -4.32
CA PHE A 11 -7.51 -25.31 -4.74
C PHE A 11 -7.18 -23.83 -4.80
N LEU A 12 -6.04 -23.45 -4.25
CA LEU A 12 -5.48 -22.11 -4.33
C LEU A 12 -4.19 -22.16 -5.15
N ALA A 13 -4.19 -21.51 -6.31
CA ALA A 13 -3.01 -21.37 -7.15
C ALA A 13 -2.37 -19.99 -6.96
N ILE A 14 -1.08 -19.98 -6.62
CA ILE A 14 -0.30 -18.74 -6.50
C ILE A 14 0.71 -18.69 -7.66
N ASN A 15 0.56 -17.67 -8.49
CA ASN A 15 1.43 -17.39 -9.62
C ASN A 15 2.21 -16.10 -9.38
N ALA A 16 3.51 -16.11 -9.68
CA ALA A 16 4.33 -14.90 -9.78
C ALA A 16 4.37 -14.44 -11.24
N LEU A 17 4.15 -13.14 -11.44
CA LEU A 17 4.35 -12.46 -12.71
C LEU A 17 5.49 -11.45 -12.53
N TYR A 18 6.58 -11.61 -13.29
CA TYR A 18 7.75 -10.74 -13.17
C TYR A 18 8.49 -10.59 -14.51
N TYR A 19 9.34 -9.57 -14.61
CA TYR A 19 10.28 -9.42 -15.71
C TYR A 19 11.66 -9.93 -15.28
N GLU A 20 12.30 -10.70 -16.14
CA GLU A 20 13.69 -11.08 -15.95
C GLU A 20 14.61 -10.01 -16.54
N GLU A 21 15.75 -9.78 -15.88
CA GLU A 21 16.72 -8.81 -16.35
C GLU A 21 17.17 -9.12 -17.78
N GLY A 22 17.15 -8.09 -18.64
CA GLY A 22 17.47 -8.22 -20.06
C GLY A 22 16.41 -8.92 -20.92
N LYS A 23 15.20 -9.18 -20.39
CA LYS A 23 14.08 -9.73 -21.16
C LYS A 23 12.92 -8.74 -21.25
N ASP A 24 12.43 -8.53 -22.48
CA ASP A 24 11.30 -7.64 -22.77
C ASP A 24 9.93 -8.30 -22.61
N LYS A 25 9.86 -9.48 -22.01
CA LYS A 25 8.61 -10.23 -21.83
C LYS A 25 8.42 -10.63 -20.38
N ALA A 26 7.20 -10.45 -19.90
CA ALA A 26 6.82 -10.91 -18.59
C ALA A 26 6.79 -12.46 -18.55
N VAL A 27 7.24 -13.01 -17.44
CA VAL A 27 7.25 -14.43 -17.14
C VAL A 27 6.17 -14.69 -16.09
N VAL A 28 5.30 -15.67 -16.36
CA VAL A 28 4.36 -16.22 -15.37
C VAL A 28 4.93 -17.53 -14.87
N LYS A 29 5.10 -17.66 -13.56
CA LYS A 29 5.54 -18.88 -12.92
C LYS A 29 4.59 -19.25 -11.78
N THR A 30 4.01 -20.45 -11.85
CA THR A 30 3.28 -21.00 -10.72
C THR A 30 4.25 -21.32 -9.59
N LEU A 31 4.04 -20.67 -8.44
CA LEU A 31 4.83 -20.87 -7.24
C LEU A 31 4.34 -22.10 -6.47
N ASP A 32 3.01 -22.25 -6.36
CA ASP A 32 2.39 -23.40 -5.72
C ASP A 32 0.91 -23.57 -6.13
N ILE A 33 0.40 -24.80 -5.94
CA ILE A 33 -1.02 -25.15 -6.01
C ILE A 33 -1.35 -25.93 -4.73
N ILE A 34 -2.17 -25.32 -3.88
CA ILE A 34 -2.50 -25.83 -2.55
C ILE A 34 -3.92 -26.40 -2.56
N ASP A 35 -4.13 -27.65 -2.14
CA ASP A 35 -5.45 -28.08 -1.66
C ASP A 35 -5.66 -27.44 -0.29
N THR A 36 -6.71 -26.64 -0.15
CA THR A 36 -7.00 -25.93 1.08
C THR A 36 -7.76 -26.78 2.10
N GLU A 37 -8.13 -28.01 1.74
CA GLU A 37 -8.81 -28.97 2.63
C GLU A 37 -10.07 -28.38 3.26
N GLY A 38 -10.77 -27.51 2.52
CA GLY A 38 -11.97 -26.81 2.98
C GLY A 38 -11.71 -25.50 3.73
N HIS A 39 -10.47 -25.15 4.06
CA HIS A 39 -10.10 -23.89 4.70
C HIS A 39 -9.98 -22.79 3.64
N HIS A 40 -10.87 -21.80 3.68
CA HIS A 40 -10.86 -20.73 2.66
C HIS A 40 -11.25 -19.38 3.24
N ASN A 41 -11.11 -19.20 4.56
CA ASN A 41 -11.28 -17.90 5.19
C ASN A 41 -10.10 -16.97 4.83
N CYS A 42 -10.29 -15.68 5.04
CA CYS A 42 -9.31 -14.66 4.67
C CYS A 42 -7.94 -14.83 5.36
N LEU A 43 -7.91 -15.21 6.64
CA LEU A 43 -6.68 -15.37 7.40
C LEU A 43 -5.86 -16.54 6.88
N TYR A 44 -6.51 -17.64 6.54
CA TYR A 44 -5.87 -18.81 5.95
C TYR A 44 -5.29 -18.49 4.58
N VAL A 45 -6.06 -17.84 3.69
CA VAL A 45 -5.54 -17.44 2.37
C VAL A 45 -4.33 -16.50 2.54
N LYS A 46 -4.39 -15.54 3.46
CA LYS A 46 -3.26 -14.66 3.79
C LYS A 46 -2.03 -15.45 4.27
N SER A 47 -2.20 -16.41 5.18
CA SER A 47 -1.06 -17.21 5.67
C SER A 47 -0.43 -18.06 4.57
N GLN A 48 -1.23 -18.62 3.66
CA GLN A 48 -0.70 -19.37 2.50
C GLN A 48 0.13 -18.48 1.58
N VAL A 49 -0.33 -17.25 1.31
CA VAL A 49 0.45 -16.28 0.52
C VAL A 49 1.79 -15.98 1.20
N LYS A 50 1.78 -15.66 2.51
CA LYS A 50 3.01 -15.37 3.27
C LYS A 50 3.98 -16.55 3.28
N ALA A 51 3.49 -17.76 3.52
CA ALA A 51 4.30 -18.98 3.53
C ALA A 51 4.98 -19.24 2.18
N ILE A 52 4.27 -18.97 1.07
CA ILE A 52 4.84 -19.11 -0.27
C ILE A 52 5.89 -18.03 -0.53
N LEU A 53 5.62 -16.77 -0.18
CA LEU A 53 6.63 -15.71 -0.34
C LEU A 53 7.91 -16.04 0.45
N GLU A 54 7.78 -16.49 1.70
CA GLU A 54 8.89 -16.93 2.54
C GLU A 54 9.67 -18.10 1.91
N LYS A 55 8.96 -19.13 1.44
CA LYS A 55 9.55 -20.30 0.75
C LYS A 55 10.42 -19.91 -0.45
N PHE A 56 10.05 -18.84 -1.16
CA PHE A 56 10.80 -18.33 -2.32
C PHE A 56 11.76 -17.18 -1.96
N GLY A 57 11.89 -16.81 -0.68
CA GLY A 57 12.75 -15.71 -0.24
C GLY A 57 12.31 -14.33 -0.74
N ILE A 58 11.02 -14.16 -1.03
CA ILE A 58 10.44 -12.90 -1.51
C ILE A 58 9.90 -12.13 -0.30
N ARG A 59 10.41 -10.92 -0.07
CA ARG A 59 9.87 -10.05 0.99
C ARG A 59 8.55 -9.43 0.53
N GLU A 60 7.62 -9.21 1.47
CA GLU A 60 6.34 -8.57 1.18
C GLU A 60 6.52 -7.21 0.46
N MET A 61 7.53 -6.42 0.87
CA MET A 61 7.87 -5.13 0.24
C MET A 61 8.34 -5.22 -1.22
N GLN A 62 8.67 -6.41 -1.72
CA GLN A 62 9.07 -6.64 -3.12
C GLN A 62 7.86 -6.99 -3.99
N VAL A 63 6.70 -7.26 -3.39
CA VAL A 63 5.47 -7.55 -4.12
C VAL A 63 4.84 -6.22 -4.54
N LEU A 64 4.83 -5.94 -5.84
CA LEU A 64 4.24 -4.72 -6.39
C LEU A 64 2.72 -4.71 -6.28
N SER A 65 2.07 -5.82 -6.61
CA SER A 65 0.62 -5.96 -6.58
C SER A 65 0.21 -7.43 -6.48
N ILE A 66 -1.00 -7.67 -5.96
CA ILE A 66 -1.62 -8.99 -5.91
C ILE A 66 -2.93 -8.92 -6.70
N CYS A 67 -3.02 -9.71 -7.77
CA CYS A 67 -4.25 -9.86 -8.55
C CYS A 67 -5.05 -11.06 -8.03
N ILE A 68 -6.34 -10.84 -7.76
CA ILE A 68 -7.27 -11.84 -7.22
C ILE A 68 -8.61 -11.74 -7.93
N ASP A 69 -9.46 -12.76 -7.76
CA ASP A 69 -10.89 -12.62 -8.04
C ASP A 69 -11.60 -11.73 -7.00
N ASN A 70 -12.88 -11.43 -7.27
CA ASN A 70 -13.70 -10.59 -6.40
C ASN A 70 -14.35 -11.34 -5.22
N ALA A 71 -13.97 -12.58 -4.93
CA ALA A 71 -14.56 -13.32 -3.80
C ALA A 71 -14.23 -12.63 -2.47
N ALA A 72 -15.18 -12.69 -1.53
CA ALA A 72 -15.09 -11.95 -0.27
C ALA A 72 -13.84 -12.32 0.54
N ASN A 73 -13.52 -13.61 0.63
CA ASN A 73 -12.37 -14.08 1.39
C ASN A 73 -11.04 -13.70 0.72
N MET A 74 -11.00 -13.68 -0.61
CA MET A 74 -9.82 -13.27 -1.40
C MET A 74 -9.57 -11.77 -1.21
N THR A 75 -10.62 -10.96 -1.36
CA THR A 75 -10.55 -9.50 -1.17
C THR A 75 -10.14 -9.15 0.26
N CYS A 76 -10.72 -9.84 1.25
CA CYS A 76 -10.39 -9.64 2.66
C CYS A 76 -8.94 -10.05 2.97
N ALA A 77 -8.45 -11.16 2.41
CA ALA A 77 -7.07 -11.61 2.63
C ALA A 77 -6.04 -10.56 2.15
N VAL A 78 -6.25 -9.97 0.97
CA VAL A 78 -5.35 -8.96 0.40
C VAL A 78 -5.46 -7.62 1.12
N LYS A 79 -6.64 -7.19 1.57
CA LYS A 79 -6.78 -5.97 2.38
C LYS A 79 -5.96 -6.04 3.65
N ASN A 80 -6.09 -7.14 4.40
CA ASN A 80 -5.32 -7.38 5.60
C ASN A 80 -3.82 -7.63 5.33
N PHE A 81 -3.39 -7.75 4.07
CA PHE A 81 -1.99 -8.01 3.73
C PHE A 81 -1.13 -6.76 3.94
N SER A 82 -1.67 -5.58 3.66
CA SER A 82 -0.97 -4.29 3.79
C SER A 82 -0.92 -3.78 5.23
N ASP A 83 -1.94 -4.08 6.03
CA ASP A 83 -2.12 -3.51 7.38
C ASP A 83 -1.05 -3.98 8.38
N ASP A 84 -0.40 -5.12 8.13
CA ASP A 84 0.69 -5.62 8.99
C ASP A 84 1.97 -4.77 8.88
N ASN A 85 2.14 -3.99 7.81
CA ASN A 85 3.38 -3.27 7.50
C ASN A 85 3.47 -1.88 8.18
N GLU A 86 2.38 -1.42 8.80
CA GLU A 86 2.29 -0.12 9.52
C GLU A 86 2.87 -0.18 10.95
N THR A 87 3.39 -1.33 11.40
CA THR A 87 3.96 -1.49 12.75
C THR A 87 5.50 -1.48 12.79
N ILE A 88 6.13 -0.64 11.96
CA ILE A 88 7.52 -0.21 12.22
C ILE A 88 7.47 0.91 13.27
N SER A 89 7.94 0.56 14.47
CA SER A 89 7.98 1.33 15.70
C SER A 89 8.22 2.84 15.53
N THR A 90 7.19 3.66 15.80
CA THR A 90 7.41 5.00 16.33
C THR A 90 7.87 4.84 17.78
N SER A 91 9.15 5.01 18.04
CA SER A 91 9.65 5.15 19.41
C SER A 91 8.91 6.30 20.08
N GLU A 92 8.28 6.02 21.22
CA GLU A 92 7.61 7.00 22.08
C GLU A 92 8.62 8.07 22.52
N ASN A 93 8.60 9.23 21.85
CA ASN A 93 9.26 10.42 22.36
C ASN A 93 8.39 10.98 23.49
N ARG A 94 8.91 10.83 24.71
CA ARG A 94 8.31 11.34 25.95
C ARG A 94 7.94 12.82 25.84
N ASP A 95 6.82 13.14 26.47
CA ASP A 95 6.20 14.45 26.58
C ASP A 95 7.20 15.59 26.83
N VAL A 96 7.21 16.57 25.93
CA VAL A 96 7.80 17.89 26.21
C VAL A 96 6.64 18.87 26.37
N ASP A 97 6.38 19.20 27.63
CA ASP A 97 5.46 20.24 28.10
C ASP A 97 5.67 21.55 27.32
N ARG A 98 4.67 21.93 26.53
CA ARG A 98 4.71 23.14 25.70
C ARG A 98 3.78 24.17 26.32
N THR A 99 4.36 25.03 27.14
CA THR A 99 3.70 26.19 27.72
C THR A 99 3.19 27.11 26.61
N GLU A 100 1.90 27.41 26.64
CA GLU A 100 1.17 28.32 25.74
C GLU A 100 1.77 29.74 25.77
N ALA A 101 2.22 30.25 24.62
CA ALA A 101 2.60 31.64 24.45
C ALA A 101 1.50 32.36 23.65
N ILE A 102 0.70 33.17 24.36
CA ILE A 102 -0.33 34.05 23.78
C ILE A 102 0.38 35.24 23.09
N LEU A 103 0.17 35.42 21.79
CA LEU A 103 0.55 36.63 21.07
C LEU A 103 -0.65 37.60 20.98
N PRO A 104 -0.44 38.93 21.10
CA PRO A 104 -1.51 39.92 21.05
C PRO A 104 -2.00 40.18 19.61
N ASP A 105 -3.31 40.45 19.54
CA ASP A 105 -4.10 40.82 18.35
C ASP A 105 -3.88 42.30 17.98
N GLU A 106 -3.43 42.57 16.76
CA GLU A 106 -3.42 43.92 16.19
C GLU A 106 -4.14 43.95 14.83
N GLY A 107 -5.43 44.30 14.88
CA GLY A 107 -5.93 45.54 14.27
C GLY A 107 -5.81 45.74 12.75
N THR A 108 -6.91 45.40 12.06
CA THR A 108 -7.55 46.07 10.90
C THR A 108 -6.76 46.90 9.87
N LYS A 109 -6.95 46.48 8.62
CA LYS A 109 -6.64 47.08 7.30
C LYS A 109 -7.00 48.58 7.17
N GLY A 110 -6.09 49.36 6.59
CA GLY A 110 -6.36 50.58 5.83
C GLY A 110 -5.71 50.45 4.44
N MET A 111 -6.50 50.52 3.38
CA MET A 111 -6.03 50.52 1.99
C MET A 111 -5.92 51.98 1.55
N ASP A 112 -4.72 52.44 1.22
CA ASP A 112 -4.53 53.71 0.50
C ASP A 112 -3.89 53.43 -0.86
N GLU A 113 -4.50 54.01 -1.87
CA GLU A 113 -4.29 53.84 -3.30
C GLU A 113 -2.92 54.38 -3.75
N ILE A 114 -2.25 53.68 -4.67
CA ILE A 114 -1.02 54.18 -5.31
C ILE A 114 -1.36 54.57 -6.76
N GLU A 115 -1.39 55.88 -7.02
CA GLU A 115 -1.42 56.46 -8.37
C GLU A 115 -0.07 56.20 -9.08
N LEU A 116 -0.13 55.66 -10.30
CA LEU A 116 1.04 55.51 -11.18
C LEU A 116 1.07 56.69 -12.17
N ASN A 117 1.96 57.66 -11.90
CA ASN A 117 2.34 58.67 -12.90
C ASN A 117 3.29 58.04 -13.92
N MET A 118 2.82 57.85 -15.16
CA MET A 118 3.68 57.70 -16.32
C MET A 118 3.87 59.08 -16.94
N ASP A 119 5.11 59.57 -16.96
CA ASP A 119 5.49 60.55 -17.98
C ASP A 119 6.94 60.41 -18.43
N ALA A 120 7.11 60.78 -19.69
CA ALA A 120 8.19 60.46 -20.60
C ALA A 120 9.55 61.12 -20.29
N ALA A 121 10.63 60.53 -20.83
CA ALA A 121 11.73 61.33 -21.39
C ALA A 121 12.50 60.53 -22.46
N ALA A 122 12.60 61.16 -23.63
CA ALA A 122 13.33 60.75 -24.80
C ALA A 122 14.84 60.76 -24.59
N GLN A 123 15.55 59.90 -25.34
CA GLN A 123 16.70 60.28 -26.15
C GLN A 123 16.95 59.27 -27.27
#